data_AF-A0A3D3NYM3-F1
#
_entry.id   AF-A0A3D3NYM3-F1
#
_cell.length_a   1.000
_cell.length_b   1.000
_cell.length_c   1.000
_cell.angle_alpha   90.00
_cell.angle_beta   90.00
_cell.angle_gamma   90.00
#
_symmetry.space_group_name_H-M   'P 1'
#
loop_
_entity.id
_entity.type
_entity.pdbx_description
1 polymer ?
#
loop_
_entity_poly.entity_id
_entity_poly.type
_entity_poly.pdbx_seq_one_letter_code
_entity_poly.pdbx_strand_id
1 'polypeptide(L)'
;MAGPHISPPSTAGPPLSESDTRLRETVLHAAHLLPAQGPIGVFIHHNTLHAFEHLPFDDAVREGSRVFGCEPYLSEDRYRDELARGRILFAELGTVLRRDLGEKAEEPLHGLSSRLEIRLAMLEHPLRSGGGHELDWFMAETDALLKARRDVSEVQRRKLITETRHWVMRRLRGSLPDVERPAWLDSLFTRFKETRIEEWSDDQWEAFTMSALWEVCGEGVRLAGERAPAATPMIRHRDFIHALGGAGTDLMVNEVLIRFSPAFLDQGIAHLP
;
A
#
# COMPACT_ATOMS: atom_id res chain seq x y z
N MET A 1 -33.88 -67.40 28.14
CA MET A 1 -34.54 -66.44 27.24
C MET A 1 -33.52 -65.37 26.87
N ALA A 2 -32.95 -65.45 25.67
CA ALA A 2 -32.05 -64.44 25.15
C ALA A 2 -32.89 -63.35 24.47
N GLY A 3 -32.72 -62.10 24.89
CA GLY A 3 -33.41 -60.95 24.29
C GLY A 3 -32.91 -60.68 22.86
N PRO A 4 -33.73 -60.10 21.98
CA PRO A 4 -33.37 -59.88 20.60
C PRO A 4 -32.25 -58.82 20.49
N HIS A 5 -31.19 -59.17 19.77
CA HIS A 5 -30.16 -58.23 19.31
C HIS A 5 -30.79 -57.22 18.35
N ILE A 6 -30.82 -55.95 18.74
CA ILE A 6 -31.16 -54.83 17.86
C ILE A 6 -29.86 -54.45 17.14
N SER A 7 -29.78 -54.73 15.85
CA SER A 7 -28.70 -54.22 15.00
C SER A 7 -28.78 -52.69 14.91
N PRO A 8 -27.66 -51.96 14.96
CA PRO A 8 -27.67 -50.52 14.77
C PRO A 8 -28.17 -50.17 13.36
N PRO A 9 -28.96 -49.10 13.19
CA PRO A 9 -29.38 -48.66 11.87
C PRO A 9 -28.15 -48.28 11.04
N SER A 10 -28.07 -48.83 9.83
CA SER A 10 -27.09 -48.42 8.82
C SER A 10 -27.33 -46.95 8.46
N THR A 11 -26.49 -46.06 8.96
CA THR A 11 -26.52 -44.61 8.69
C THR A 11 -25.86 -44.26 7.37
N ALA A 12 -26.14 -45.01 6.30
CA ALA A 12 -25.81 -44.57 4.95
C ALA A 12 -27.00 -43.73 4.45
N GLY A 13 -26.88 -42.41 4.57
CA GLY A 13 -27.83 -41.48 3.95
C GLY A 13 -27.93 -41.70 2.43
N PRO A 14 -28.93 -41.11 1.75
CA PRO A 14 -29.07 -41.21 0.31
C PRO A 14 -27.76 -40.80 -0.39
N PRO A 15 -27.42 -41.43 -1.53
CA PRO A 15 -26.22 -41.09 -2.27
C PRO A 15 -26.25 -39.61 -2.63
N LEU A 16 -25.15 -38.92 -2.33
CA LEU A 16 -24.97 -37.51 -2.64
C LEU A 16 -25.11 -37.30 -4.15
N SER A 17 -25.77 -36.23 -4.57
CA SER A 17 -25.72 -35.81 -5.97
C SER A 17 -24.28 -35.46 -6.36
N GLU A 18 -24.00 -35.36 -7.66
CA GLU A 18 -22.70 -34.92 -8.15
C GLU A 18 -22.35 -33.50 -7.64
N SER A 19 -23.37 -32.63 -7.52
CA SER A 19 -23.25 -31.30 -6.94
C SER A 19 -22.92 -31.35 -5.44
N ASP A 20 -23.58 -32.24 -4.67
CA ASP A 20 -23.30 -32.41 -3.25
C ASP A 20 -21.92 -33.00 -2.98
N THR A 21 -21.46 -33.90 -3.86
CA THR A 21 -20.12 -34.49 -3.81
C THR A 21 -19.06 -33.44 -4.02
N ARG A 22 -19.20 -32.60 -5.07
CA ARG A 22 -18.31 -31.47 -5.33
C ARG A 22 -18.32 -30.44 -4.19
N LEU A 23 -19.49 -30.15 -3.61
CA LEU A 23 -19.59 -29.25 -2.46
C LEU A 23 -18.86 -29.82 -1.25
N ARG A 24 -19.04 -31.12 -0.95
CA ARG A 24 -18.35 -31.81 0.15
C ARG A 24 -16.83 -31.79 -0.03
N GLU A 25 -16.35 -32.05 -1.24
CA GLU A 25 -14.91 -31.98 -1.56
C GLU A 25 -14.37 -30.54 -1.36
N THR A 26 -15.13 -29.54 -1.80
CA THR A 26 -14.77 -28.12 -1.63
C THR A 26 -14.70 -27.73 -0.16
N VAL A 27 -15.68 -28.17 0.65
CA VAL A 27 -15.72 -27.92 2.09
C VAL A 27 -14.55 -28.62 2.80
N LEU A 28 -14.26 -29.87 2.44
CA LEU A 28 -13.12 -30.60 3.00
C LEU A 28 -11.80 -29.91 2.66
N HIS A 29 -11.63 -29.45 1.42
CA HIS A 29 -10.44 -28.71 1.01
C HIS A 29 -10.30 -27.39 1.78
N ALA A 30 -11.40 -26.62 1.92
CA ALA A 30 -11.41 -25.38 2.70
C ALA A 30 -11.08 -25.63 4.18
N ALA A 31 -11.53 -26.74 4.76
CA ALA A 31 -11.23 -27.10 6.14
C ALA A 31 -9.74 -27.35 6.40
N HIS A 32 -8.98 -27.82 5.40
CA HIS A 32 -7.51 -27.97 5.53
C HIS A 32 -6.78 -26.62 5.66
N LEU A 33 -7.42 -25.52 5.25
CA LEU A 33 -6.88 -24.17 5.38
C LEU A 33 -7.19 -23.58 6.76
N LEU A 34 -8.12 -24.18 7.51
CA LEU A 34 -8.48 -23.71 8.84
C LEU A 34 -7.58 -24.38 9.90
N PRO A 35 -7.27 -23.67 11.01
CA PRO A 35 -6.58 -24.29 12.13
C PRO A 35 -7.39 -25.48 12.66
N ALA A 36 -6.78 -26.68 12.70
CA ALA A 36 -7.44 -27.90 13.16
C ALA A 36 -7.65 -27.96 14.70
N GLN A 37 -7.29 -26.90 15.43
CA GLN A 37 -7.22 -26.88 16.89
C GLN A 37 -8.16 -25.82 17.48
N GLY A 38 -8.88 -26.20 18.54
CA GLY A 38 -9.67 -25.26 19.37
C GLY A 38 -8.78 -24.36 20.24
N PRO A 39 -9.37 -23.46 21.05
CA PRO A 39 -8.60 -22.60 21.95
C PRO A 39 -7.85 -23.43 22.99
N ILE A 40 -6.52 -23.33 23.04
CA ILE A 40 -5.66 -24.07 24.00
C ILE A 40 -4.85 -23.05 24.81
N GLY A 41 -4.75 -23.27 26.13
CA GLY A 41 -4.12 -22.36 27.09
C GLY A 41 -2.58 -22.41 27.17
N VAL A 42 -1.91 -23.17 26.30
CA VAL A 42 -0.44 -23.26 26.24
C VAL A 42 0.05 -23.20 24.80
N PHE A 43 1.19 -22.54 24.60
CA PHE A 43 1.73 -22.17 23.30
C PHE A 43 2.15 -23.39 22.46
N ILE A 44 1.58 -23.53 21.27
CA ILE A 44 2.15 -24.35 20.19
C ILE A 44 2.24 -23.47 18.94
N HIS A 45 3.42 -23.46 18.34
CA HIS A 45 3.77 -22.84 17.06
C HIS A 45 3.06 -23.51 15.87
N HIS A 46 1.73 -23.40 15.72
CA HIS A 46 1.14 -23.87 14.48
C HIS A 46 1.61 -22.95 13.34
N ASN A 47 2.38 -23.51 12.41
CA ASN A 47 2.81 -22.79 11.23
C ASN A 47 1.59 -22.45 10.38
N THR A 48 1.23 -21.18 10.30
CA THR A 48 0.10 -20.70 9.50
C THR A 48 0.26 -21.05 8.02
N LEU A 49 1.49 -21.35 7.58
CA LEU A 49 1.82 -21.76 6.22
C LEU A 49 1.97 -23.28 6.06
N HIS A 50 1.52 -24.10 7.02
CA HIS A 50 1.71 -25.57 6.96
C HIS A 50 1.18 -26.18 5.65
N ALA A 51 0.04 -25.69 5.16
CA ALA A 51 -0.55 -26.14 3.89
C ALA A 51 0.32 -25.82 2.66
N PHE A 52 1.29 -24.91 2.81
CA PHE A 52 2.17 -24.40 1.76
C PHE A 52 3.64 -24.79 1.99
N GLU A 53 3.95 -25.69 2.92
CA GLU A 53 5.34 -26.09 3.24
C GLU A 53 6.09 -26.76 2.09
N HIS A 54 5.36 -27.21 1.06
CA HIS A 54 5.93 -27.73 -0.17
C HIS A 54 6.43 -26.63 -1.14
N LEU A 55 6.12 -25.37 -0.87
CA LEU A 55 6.55 -24.21 -1.67
C LEU A 55 7.79 -23.55 -1.07
N PRO A 56 8.64 -22.88 -1.88
CA PRO A 56 9.61 -21.93 -1.38
C PRO A 56 8.96 -20.88 -0.49
N PHE A 57 9.67 -20.41 0.53
CA PHE A 57 9.11 -19.52 1.57
C PHE A 57 8.36 -18.31 0.98
N ASP A 58 8.95 -17.63 0.01
CA ASP A 58 8.35 -16.45 -0.61
C ASP A 58 7.05 -16.78 -1.38
N ASP A 59 7.01 -17.92 -2.06
CA ASP A 59 5.81 -18.41 -2.74
C ASP A 59 4.73 -18.83 -1.73
N ALA A 60 5.14 -19.51 -0.64
CA ALA A 60 4.24 -19.92 0.44
C ALA A 60 3.56 -18.72 1.13
N VAL A 61 4.33 -17.66 1.38
CA VAL A 61 3.88 -16.40 2.01
C VAL A 61 2.89 -15.65 1.10
N ARG A 62 3.17 -15.57 -0.22
CA ARG A 62 2.25 -14.98 -1.20
C ARG A 62 0.96 -15.79 -1.35
N GLU A 63 1.06 -17.11 -1.42
CA GLU A 63 -0.11 -17.98 -1.54
C GLU A 63 -0.95 -17.95 -0.25
N GLY A 64 -0.31 -17.95 0.91
CA GLY A 64 -0.96 -17.74 2.20
C GLY A 64 -1.71 -16.41 2.28
N SER A 65 -1.11 -15.31 1.81
CA SER A 65 -1.80 -14.01 1.73
C SER A 65 -3.04 -14.06 0.84
N ARG A 66 -2.92 -14.67 -0.35
CA ARG A 66 -4.03 -14.82 -1.30
C ARG A 66 -5.18 -15.63 -0.71
N VAL A 67 -4.87 -16.68 0.04
CA VAL A 67 -5.84 -17.59 0.64
C VAL A 67 -6.49 -17.00 1.89
N PHE A 68 -5.68 -16.39 2.78
CA PHE A 68 -6.15 -15.91 4.08
C PHE A 68 -6.55 -14.44 4.10
N GLY A 69 -6.29 -13.69 3.01
CA GLY A 69 -6.57 -12.26 2.95
C GLY A 69 -5.77 -11.45 3.98
N CYS A 70 -4.51 -11.83 4.21
CA CYS A 70 -3.63 -11.19 5.20
C CYS A 70 -2.45 -10.49 4.53
N GLU A 71 -1.84 -9.55 5.25
CA GLU A 71 -0.59 -8.89 4.87
C GLU A 71 0.59 -9.75 5.31
N PRO A 72 1.33 -10.38 4.38
CA PRO A 72 2.26 -11.45 4.76
C PRO A 72 3.69 -10.91 4.96
N TYR A 73 3.90 -9.63 4.68
CA TYR A 73 5.15 -8.89 4.84
C TYR A 73 4.98 -7.74 5.84
N LEU A 74 6.09 -7.16 6.28
CA LEU A 74 6.04 -5.91 7.05
C LEU A 74 5.51 -4.77 6.15
N SER A 75 4.85 -3.79 6.75
CA SER A 75 4.51 -2.55 6.04
C SER A 75 5.77 -1.87 5.50
N GLU A 76 5.67 -1.12 4.40
CA GLU A 76 6.81 -0.37 3.84
C GLU A 76 7.51 0.53 4.86
N ASP A 77 6.74 1.23 5.71
CA ASP A 77 7.30 2.10 6.75
C ASP A 77 8.21 1.32 7.72
N ARG A 78 7.83 0.08 8.05
CA ARG A 78 8.65 -0.81 8.88
C ARG A 78 9.92 -1.27 8.17
N TYR A 79 9.87 -1.57 6.88
CA TYR A 79 11.10 -1.86 6.12
C TYR A 79 12.04 -0.65 6.06
N ARG A 80 11.50 0.57 5.92
CA ARG A 80 12.29 1.82 5.95
C ARG A 80 12.90 2.07 7.33
N ASP A 81 12.21 1.75 8.42
CA ASP A 81 12.79 1.77 9.77
C ASP A 81 13.99 0.82 9.88
N GLU A 82 13.91 -0.37 9.27
CA GLU A 82 15.02 -1.33 9.27
C GLU A 82 16.20 -0.90 8.40
N LEU A 83 15.94 -0.19 7.31
CA LEU A 83 16.95 0.50 6.51
C LEU A 83 17.63 1.60 7.33
N ALA A 84 16.86 2.46 8.00
CA ALA A 84 17.39 3.55 8.83
C ALA A 84 18.24 3.05 10.02
N ARG A 85 17.90 1.87 10.57
CA ARG A 85 18.68 1.20 11.63
C ARG A 85 19.90 0.42 11.13
N GLY A 86 20.09 0.33 9.81
CA GLY A 86 21.18 -0.43 9.20
C GLY A 86 21.02 -1.95 9.31
N ARG A 87 19.81 -2.46 9.62
CA ARG A 87 19.51 -3.90 9.50
C ARG A 87 19.34 -4.31 8.04
N ILE A 88 18.86 -3.40 7.21
CA ILE A 88 18.89 -3.50 5.75
C ILE A 88 19.94 -2.50 5.28
N LEU A 89 20.90 -2.92 4.46
CA LEU A 89 21.90 -2.01 3.92
C LEU A 89 21.43 -1.44 2.58
N PHE A 90 21.61 -0.12 2.39
CA PHE A 90 21.23 0.54 1.14
C PHE A 90 21.94 -0.05 -0.09
N ALA A 91 23.20 -0.44 0.05
CA ALA A 91 23.97 -1.11 -1.01
C ALA A 91 23.41 -2.50 -1.38
N GLU A 92 22.85 -3.22 -0.41
CA GLU A 92 22.20 -4.52 -0.65
C GLU A 92 20.88 -4.33 -1.41
N LEU A 93 20.10 -3.30 -1.09
CA LEU A 93 18.90 -2.94 -1.87
C LEU A 93 19.28 -2.68 -3.34
N GLY A 94 20.35 -1.92 -3.59
CA GLY A 94 20.84 -1.67 -4.94
C GLY A 94 21.28 -2.94 -5.68
N THR A 95 21.84 -3.91 -4.95
CA THR A 95 22.25 -5.20 -5.52
C THR A 95 21.04 -6.05 -5.88
N VAL A 96 20.06 -6.17 -4.98
CA VAL A 96 18.83 -6.94 -5.20
C VAL A 96 17.99 -6.32 -6.30
N LEU A 97 17.78 -4.99 -6.29
CA LEU A 97 17.03 -4.30 -7.33
C LEU A 97 17.68 -4.42 -8.71
N ARG A 98 19.02 -4.32 -8.81
CA ARG A 98 19.69 -4.52 -10.10
C ARG A 98 19.48 -5.94 -10.63
N ARG A 99 19.54 -6.95 -9.76
CA ARG A 99 19.26 -8.34 -10.14
C ARG A 99 17.81 -8.52 -10.61
N ASP A 100 16.86 -7.92 -9.91
CA ASP A 100 15.43 -7.99 -10.23
C ASP A 100 15.09 -7.29 -11.56
N LEU A 101 15.62 -6.08 -11.76
CA LEU A 101 15.41 -5.31 -12.98
C LEU A 101 16.17 -5.88 -14.20
N GLY A 102 17.27 -6.60 -13.98
CA GLY A 102 18.09 -7.17 -15.06
C GLY A 102 18.58 -6.09 -16.03
N GLU A 103 18.43 -6.33 -17.33
CA GLU A 103 18.83 -5.39 -18.39
C GLU A 103 18.12 -4.03 -18.30
N LYS A 104 16.93 -3.98 -17.68
CA LYS A 104 16.14 -2.76 -17.53
C LYS A 104 16.69 -1.81 -16.47
N ALA A 105 17.67 -2.24 -15.67
CA ALA A 105 18.21 -1.45 -14.58
C ALA A 105 18.82 -0.12 -15.08
N GLU A 106 19.62 -0.21 -16.15
CA GLU A 106 20.37 0.91 -16.71
C GLU A 106 19.61 1.65 -17.83
N GLU A 107 18.35 1.29 -18.08
CA GLU A 107 17.56 1.97 -19.09
C GLU A 107 17.33 3.44 -18.67
N PRO A 108 17.67 4.42 -19.54
CA PRO A 108 17.52 5.82 -19.22
C PRO A 108 16.05 6.21 -19.24
N LEU A 109 15.58 6.78 -18.14
CA LEU A 109 14.25 7.39 -18.03
C LEU A 109 14.38 8.88 -18.35
N HIS A 110 14.00 9.22 -19.59
CA HIS A 110 14.02 10.59 -20.14
C HIS A 110 15.37 11.32 -20.01
N GLY A 111 16.49 10.57 -19.97
CA GLY A 111 17.84 11.13 -19.86
C GLY A 111 18.15 11.81 -18.52
N LEU A 112 17.28 11.67 -17.51
CA LEU A 112 17.45 12.28 -16.20
C LEU A 112 18.04 11.32 -15.17
N SER A 113 17.69 10.04 -15.27
CA SER A 113 18.08 9.00 -14.31
C SER A 113 17.89 7.62 -14.92
N SER A 114 18.54 6.59 -14.36
CA SER A 114 18.25 5.20 -14.73
C SER A 114 16.99 4.69 -14.01
N ARG A 115 16.38 3.63 -14.54
CA ARG A 115 15.27 2.96 -13.84
C ARG A 115 15.66 2.46 -12.45
N LEU A 116 16.88 1.97 -12.30
CA LEU A 116 17.40 1.51 -11.01
C LEU A 116 17.44 2.65 -10.00
N GLU A 117 17.98 3.80 -10.37
CA GLU A 117 18.08 4.97 -9.51
C GLU A 117 16.70 5.47 -9.05
N ILE A 118 15.73 5.55 -9.96
CA ILE A 118 14.36 5.94 -9.62
C ILE A 118 13.72 4.92 -8.67
N ARG A 119 13.86 3.61 -8.93
CA ARG A 119 13.31 2.56 -8.05
C ARG A 119 13.97 2.58 -6.66
N LEU A 120 15.27 2.81 -6.58
CA LEU A 120 15.97 2.99 -5.31
C LEU A 120 15.43 4.20 -4.54
N ALA A 121 15.28 5.34 -5.20
CA ALA A 121 14.73 6.54 -4.58
C ALA A 121 13.30 6.32 -4.05
N MET A 122 12.46 5.55 -4.75
CA MET A 122 11.11 5.18 -4.29
C MET A 122 11.13 4.26 -3.05
N LEU A 123 12.12 3.38 -2.92
CA LEU A 123 12.30 2.51 -1.75
C LEU A 123 12.96 3.22 -0.57
N GLU A 124 13.72 4.27 -0.82
CA GLU A 124 14.30 5.12 0.22
C GLU A 124 13.28 6.11 0.75
N HIS A 125 12.68 6.90 -0.15
CA HIS A 125 11.76 7.98 0.21
C HIS A 125 10.30 7.52 0.08
N PRO A 126 9.49 7.64 1.14
CA PRO A 126 8.09 7.24 1.08
C PRO A 126 7.32 8.09 0.08
N LEU A 127 6.60 7.40 -0.81
CA LEU A 127 5.57 7.97 -1.66
C LEU A 127 4.24 7.85 -0.92
N ARG A 128 3.76 8.97 -0.35
CA ARG A 128 2.48 9.00 0.35
C ARG A 128 1.36 9.09 -0.68
N SER A 129 0.37 8.22 -0.56
CA SER A 129 -0.87 8.27 -1.32
C SER A 129 -2.02 8.69 -0.40
N GLY A 130 -2.99 9.39 -0.97
CA GLY A 130 -4.17 9.88 -0.26
C GLY A 130 -5.30 10.18 -1.26
N GLY A 131 -6.52 10.26 -0.76
CA GLY A 131 -7.66 10.70 -1.58
C GLY A 131 -7.53 12.17 -1.99
N GLY A 132 -8.29 12.61 -3.00
CA GLY A 132 -8.25 14.02 -3.45
C GLY A 132 -8.50 15.01 -2.32
N HIS A 133 -9.51 14.76 -1.47
CA HIS A 133 -9.81 15.61 -0.32
C HIS A 133 -8.72 15.63 0.76
N GLU A 134 -8.02 14.51 0.95
CA GLU A 134 -6.90 14.42 1.89
C GLU A 134 -5.71 15.23 1.37
N LEU A 135 -5.46 15.18 0.06
CA LEU A 135 -4.43 15.97 -0.59
C LEU A 135 -4.75 17.47 -0.53
N ASP A 136 -5.99 17.86 -0.80
CA ASP A 136 -6.44 19.25 -0.70
C ASP A 136 -6.26 19.79 0.72
N TRP A 137 -6.67 19.01 1.72
CA TRP A 137 -6.47 19.36 3.14
C TRP A 137 -4.98 19.45 3.48
N PHE A 138 -4.18 18.47 3.06
CA PHE A 138 -2.73 18.45 3.32
C PHE A 138 -2.01 19.66 2.71
N MET A 139 -2.36 20.04 1.47
CA MET A 139 -1.78 21.23 0.82
C MET A 139 -2.21 22.53 1.48
N ALA A 140 -3.43 22.60 2.03
CA ALA A 140 -3.94 23.79 2.71
C ALA A 140 -3.37 23.95 4.13
N GLU A 141 -3.18 22.85 4.85
CA GLU A 141 -2.80 22.84 6.27
C GLU A 141 -1.28 22.74 6.49
N THR A 142 -0.50 22.50 5.43
CA THR A 142 0.95 22.32 5.55
C THR A 142 1.75 23.22 4.60
N ASP A 143 3.03 23.40 4.91
CA ASP A 143 3.99 24.11 4.07
C ASP A 143 4.50 23.27 2.88
N ALA A 144 3.79 22.20 2.46
CA ALA A 144 4.29 21.25 1.44
C ALA A 144 4.62 21.89 0.09
N LEU A 145 3.94 22.99 -0.27
CA LEU A 145 4.21 23.77 -1.49
C LEU A 145 5.20 24.93 -1.27
N LEU A 146 5.67 25.12 -0.03
CA LEU A 146 6.50 26.24 0.38
C LEU A 146 7.89 25.82 0.84
N LYS A 147 8.03 24.60 1.39
CA LYS A 147 9.30 24.09 1.95
C LYS A 147 9.59 22.69 1.47
N ALA A 148 10.86 22.42 1.20
CA ALA A 148 11.32 21.07 0.90
C ALA A 148 11.11 20.15 2.11
N ARG A 149 10.88 18.86 1.82
CA ARG A 149 10.76 17.85 2.88
C ARG A 149 12.04 17.80 3.72
N ARG A 150 11.87 17.50 5.01
CA ARG A 150 12.95 17.47 6.01
C ARG A 150 13.99 16.36 5.75
N ASP A 151 13.61 15.32 5.03
CA ASP A 151 14.49 14.20 4.68
C ASP A 151 15.29 14.43 3.39
N VAL A 152 15.12 15.57 2.71
CA VAL A 152 15.96 15.98 1.58
C VAL A 152 17.24 16.62 2.09
N SER A 153 18.40 16.17 1.59
CA SER A 153 19.69 16.73 2.00
C SER A 153 19.78 18.22 1.66
N GLU A 154 20.46 19.01 2.51
CA GLU A 154 20.65 20.44 2.28
C GLU A 154 21.36 20.73 0.94
N VAL A 155 22.29 19.87 0.53
CA VAL A 155 23.00 20.00 -0.74
C VAL A 155 22.05 19.85 -1.92
N GLN A 156 21.19 18.83 -1.93
CA GLN A 156 20.20 18.63 -2.99
C GLN A 156 19.17 19.76 -3.01
N ARG A 157 18.68 20.18 -1.84
CA ARG A 157 17.74 21.30 -1.69
C ARG A 157 18.31 22.58 -2.31
N ARG A 158 19.52 22.97 -1.90
CA ARG A 158 20.20 24.18 -2.42
C ARG A 158 20.49 24.10 -3.91
N LYS A 159 20.91 22.93 -4.40
CA LYS A 159 21.15 22.72 -5.83
C LYS A 159 19.85 22.93 -6.61
N LEU A 160 18.75 22.31 -6.21
CA LEU A 160 17.46 22.45 -6.89
C LEU A 160 17.00 23.91 -6.94
N ILE A 161 17.05 24.62 -5.80
CA ILE A 161 16.68 26.04 -5.71
C ILE A 161 17.56 26.90 -6.64
N THR A 162 18.88 26.68 -6.61
CA THR A 162 19.84 27.43 -7.43
C THR A 162 19.60 27.22 -8.92
N GLU A 163 19.37 25.98 -9.35
CA GLU A 163 19.07 25.64 -10.74
C GLU A 163 17.74 26.26 -11.19
N THR A 164 16.70 26.20 -10.35
CA THR A 164 15.42 26.88 -10.64
C THR A 164 15.62 28.39 -10.78
N ARG A 165 16.35 29.01 -9.86
CA ARG A 165 16.66 30.45 -9.92
C ARG A 165 17.40 30.81 -11.21
N HIS A 166 18.44 30.07 -11.58
CA HIS A 166 19.16 30.29 -12.83
C HIS A 166 18.26 30.14 -14.04
N TRP A 167 17.42 29.10 -14.08
CA TRP A 167 16.47 28.88 -15.17
C TRP A 167 15.48 30.05 -15.31
N VAL A 168 14.85 30.49 -14.21
CA VAL A 168 13.93 31.64 -14.19
C VAL A 168 14.64 32.90 -14.66
N MET A 169 15.79 33.24 -14.08
CA MET A 169 16.49 34.49 -14.41
C MET A 169 16.99 34.51 -15.85
N ARG A 170 17.47 33.39 -16.40
CA ARG A 170 17.84 33.30 -17.82
C ARG A 170 16.62 33.50 -18.73
N ARG A 171 15.47 32.98 -18.33
CA ARG A 171 14.22 33.13 -19.08
C ARG A 171 13.74 34.58 -19.11
N LEU A 172 13.72 35.27 -17.96
CA LEU A 172 13.32 36.67 -17.86
C LEU A 172 14.23 37.61 -18.67
N ARG A 173 15.52 37.29 -18.77
CA ARG A 173 16.49 38.01 -19.61
C ARG A 173 16.38 37.69 -21.11
N GLY A 174 15.38 36.91 -21.53
CA GLY A 174 15.21 36.50 -22.93
C GLY A 174 16.29 35.53 -23.45
N SER A 175 17.06 34.90 -22.57
CA SER A 175 18.22 34.05 -22.93
C SER A 175 17.85 32.57 -23.15
N LEU A 176 16.57 32.27 -23.39
CA LEU A 176 16.02 30.94 -23.69
C LEU A 176 14.95 31.03 -24.80
N PRO A 177 15.34 31.41 -26.04
CA PRO A 177 14.38 31.66 -27.13
C PRO A 177 13.66 30.39 -27.63
N ASP A 178 14.32 29.23 -27.57
CA ASP A 178 13.80 27.97 -28.14
C ASP A 178 13.06 27.08 -27.12
N VAL A 179 12.93 27.51 -25.86
CA VAL A 179 12.25 26.75 -24.81
C VAL A 179 10.85 27.31 -24.63
N GLU A 180 9.82 26.50 -24.93
CA GLU A 180 8.43 26.91 -24.76
C GLU A 180 8.13 27.33 -23.31
N ARG A 181 7.22 28.31 -23.16
CA ARG A 181 6.84 28.85 -21.84
C ARG A 181 5.75 27.97 -21.24
N PRO A 182 5.98 27.35 -20.07
CA PRO A 182 4.92 26.61 -19.43
C PRO A 182 3.77 27.55 -19.07
N ALA A 183 2.53 27.15 -19.36
CA ALA A 183 1.35 27.96 -19.11
C ALA A 183 1.15 28.30 -17.61
N TRP A 184 1.59 27.40 -16.72
CA TRP A 184 1.50 27.59 -15.26
C TRP A 184 2.45 28.67 -14.72
N LEU A 185 3.49 29.06 -15.48
CA LEU A 185 4.53 29.96 -14.98
C LEU A 185 3.98 31.36 -14.66
N ASP A 186 3.03 31.85 -15.46
CA ASP A 186 2.45 33.21 -15.31
C ASP A 186 1.59 33.31 -14.06
N SER A 187 0.88 32.23 -13.75
CA SER A 187 0.11 32.08 -12.51
C SER A 187 1.04 32.13 -11.30
N LEU A 188 2.17 31.42 -11.33
CA LEU A 188 3.16 31.46 -10.25
C LEU A 188 3.80 32.84 -10.10
N PHE A 189 4.20 33.49 -11.19
CA PHE A 189 4.73 34.86 -11.13
C PHE A 189 3.73 35.87 -10.56
N THR A 190 2.45 35.73 -10.90
CA THR A 190 1.37 36.53 -10.32
C THR A 190 1.24 36.29 -8.81
N ARG A 191 1.25 35.01 -8.39
CA ARG A 191 1.16 34.62 -6.97
C ARG A 191 2.34 35.14 -6.14
N PHE A 192 3.56 35.08 -6.68
CA PHE A 192 4.79 35.47 -5.99
C PHE A 192 5.21 36.94 -6.21
N LYS A 193 4.43 37.73 -6.96
CA LYS A 193 4.69 39.14 -7.26
C LYS A 193 6.05 39.36 -7.92
N GLU A 194 6.18 38.88 -9.16
CA GLU A 194 7.37 38.91 -10.02
C GLU A 194 8.14 40.24 -10.05
N THR A 195 7.47 41.38 -9.88
CA THR A 195 8.08 42.73 -9.94
C THR A 195 9.17 42.99 -8.89
N ARG A 196 9.40 42.05 -7.97
CA ARG A 196 10.45 42.12 -6.92
C ARG A 196 11.32 40.86 -6.90
N ILE A 197 11.41 40.12 -8.01
CA ILE A 197 12.14 38.85 -8.07
C ILE A 197 13.62 38.98 -7.72
N GLU A 198 14.23 40.13 -8.03
CA GLU A 198 15.61 40.46 -7.64
C GLU A 198 15.80 40.60 -6.13
N GLU A 199 14.73 40.91 -5.39
CA GLU A 199 14.71 41.11 -3.94
C GLU A 199 14.22 39.87 -3.16
N TRP A 200 13.93 38.76 -3.86
CA TRP A 200 13.43 37.56 -3.20
C TRP A 200 14.45 36.97 -2.22
N SER A 201 13.97 36.68 -1.01
CA SER A 201 14.73 35.93 0.00
C SER A 201 14.92 34.47 -0.41
N ASP A 202 15.84 33.77 0.28
CA ASP A 202 16.04 32.33 0.10
C ASP A 202 14.75 31.53 0.35
N ASP A 203 13.94 31.92 1.35
CA ASP A 203 12.64 31.29 1.64
C ASP A 203 11.63 31.50 0.50
N GLN A 204 11.63 32.68 -0.14
CA GLN A 204 10.77 32.93 -1.29
C GLN A 204 11.20 32.11 -2.50
N TRP A 205 12.50 31.96 -2.73
CA TRP A 205 13.03 31.09 -3.77
C TRP A 205 12.70 29.62 -3.50
N GLU A 206 12.79 29.15 -2.26
CA GLU A 206 12.39 27.79 -1.90
C GLU A 206 10.90 27.56 -2.17
N ALA A 207 10.03 28.48 -1.73
CA ALA A 207 8.60 28.37 -1.96
C ALA A 207 8.23 28.41 -3.44
N PHE A 208 8.88 29.27 -4.22
CA PHE A 208 8.71 29.29 -5.67
C PHE A 208 9.14 27.97 -6.31
N THR A 209 10.30 27.43 -5.93
CA THR A 209 10.82 26.15 -6.45
C THR A 209 9.88 24.98 -6.13
N MET A 210 9.34 24.90 -4.91
CA MET A 210 8.38 23.85 -4.53
C MET A 210 7.06 23.98 -5.28
N SER A 211 6.54 25.20 -5.43
CA SER A 211 5.32 25.45 -6.22
C SER A 211 5.54 25.15 -7.71
N ALA A 212 6.69 25.49 -8.28
CA ALA A 212 7.03 25.16 -9.67
C ALA A 212 7.17 23.64 -9.88
N LEU A 213 7.80 22.94 -8.93
CA LEU A 213 7.90 21.48 -8.98
C LEU A 213 6.51 20.82 -8.99
N TRP A 214 5.59 21.32 -8.16
CA TRP A 214 4.20 20.86 -8.15
C TRP A 214 3.52 21.04 -9.52
N GLU A 215 3.63 22.22 -10.12
CA GLU A 215 3.02 22.48 -11.44
C GLU A 215 3.62 21.60 -12.54
N VAL A 216 4.94 21.37 -12.52
CA VAL A 216 5.62 20.46 -13.45
C VAL A 216 5.11 19.02 -13.29
N CYS A 217 4.99 18.54 -12.06
CA CYS A 217 4.45 17.21 -11.78
C CYS A 217 2.97 17.10 -12.19
N GLY A 218 2.15 18.10 -11.88
CA GLY A 218 0.73 18.13 -12.24
C GLY A 218 0.47 18.21 -13.74
N GLU A 219 1.31 18.93 -14.50
CA GLU A 219 1.31 18.88 -15.96
C GLU A 219 1.70 17.49 -16.47
N GLY A 220 2.77 16.90 -15.94
CA GLY A 220 3.20 15.55 -16.31
C GLY A 220 2.13 14.49 -16.11
N VAL A 221 1.41 14.53 -14.99
CA VAL A 221 0.28 13.62 -14.71
C VAL A 221 -0.85 13.82 -15.72
N ARG A 222 -1.20 15.07 -16.05
CA ARG A 222 -2.25 15.37 -17.04
C ARG A 222 -1.87 14.86 -18.44
N LEU A 223 -0.61 14.99 -18.83
CA LEU A 223 -0.09 14.50 -20.11
C LEU A 223 -0.03 12.97 -20.18
N ALA A 224 0.30 12.30 -19.07
CA ALA A 224 0.31 10.84 -19.01
C ALA A 224 -1.10 10.23 -19.21
N GLY A 225 -2.16 10.97 -18.85
CA GLY A 225 -3.54 10.54 -19.08
C GLY A 225 -3.97 9.32 -18.26
N GLU A 226 -3.15 8.87 -17.32
CA GLU A 226 -3.45 7.71 -16.47
C GLU A 226 -4.49 8.09 -15.40
N ARG A 227 -5.58 7.32 -15.37
CA ARG A 227 -6.56 7.38 -14.28
C ARG A 227 -6.29 6.26 -13.30
N ALA A 228 -6.19 6.59 -12.02
CA ALA A 228 -6.13 5.59 -10.97
C ALA A 228 -7.37 4.69 -11.07
N PRO A 229 -7.22 3.34 -11.04
CA PRO A 229 -8.35 2.44 -10.99
C PRO A 229 -9.18 2.73 -9.74
N ALA A 230 -10.50 2.76 -9.87
CA ALA A 230 -11.40 2.90 -8.73
C ALA A 230 -11.17 1.72 -7.78
N ALA A 231 -11.06 2.01 -6.48
CA ALA A 231 -10.97 0.96 -5.46
C ALA A 231 -12.19 0.05 -5.56
N THR A 232 -11.95 -1.25 -5.77
CA THR A 232 -13.04 -2.23 -5.77
C THR A 232 -13.55 -2.36 -4.34
N PRO A 233 -14.84 -2.12 -4.06
CA PRO A 233 -15.38 -2.32 -2.72
C PRO A 233 -15.25 -3.79 -2.34
N MET A 234 -14.73 -4.06 -1.14
CA MET A 234 -14.62 -5.41 -0.61
C MET A 234 -16.02 -5.96 -0.31
N ILE A 235 -16.52 -6.86 -1.15
CA ILE A 235 -17.78 -7.56 -0.94
C ILE A 235 -17.52 -8.70 0.05
N ARG A 236 -18.21 -8.73 1.20
CA ARG A 236 -18.07 -9.86 2.12
C ARG A 236 -18.69 -11.10 1.49
N HIS A 237 -18.08 -12.28 1.68
CA HIS A 237 -18.65 -13.55 1.20
C HIS A 237 -20.09 -13.78 1.66
N ARG A 238 -20.45 -13.32 2.87
CA ARG A 238 -21.81 -13.27 3.38
C ARG A 238 -22.77 -12.55 2.43
N ASP A 239 -22.40 -11.35 1.99
CA ASP A 239 -23.26 -10.50 1.16
C ASP A 239 -23.50 -11.17 -0.20
N PHE A 240 -22.48 -11.88 -0.71
CA PHE A 240 -22.61 -12.71 -1.91
C PHE A 240 -23.54 -13.92 -1.72
N ILE A 241 -23.40 -14.66 -0.62
CA ILE A 241 -24.25 -15.83 -0.29
C ILE A 241 -25.71 -15.39 -0.06
N HIS A 242 -25.92 -14.29 0.66
CA HIS A 242 -27.23 -13.72 0.89
C HIS A 242 -27.89 -13.25 -0.42
N ALA A 243 -27.11 -12.64 -1.32
CA ALA A 243 -27.61 -12.23 -2.65
C ALA A 243 -28.04 -13.43 -3.52
N LEU A 244 -27.45 -14.60 -3.32
CA LEU A 244 -27.83 -15.86 -3.98
C LEU A 244 -29.02 -16.58 -3.30
N GLY A 245 -29.64 -15.98 -2.28
CA GLY A 245 -30.78 -16.56 -1.54
C GLY A 245 -30.39 -17.50 -0.40
N GLY A 246 -29.10 -17.55 -0.02
CA GLY A 246 -28.65 -18.27 1.17
C GLY A 246 -29.07 -17.57 2.47
N ALA A 247 -29.26 -18.35 3.53
CA ALA A 247 -29.56 -17.81 4.86
C ALA A 247 -28.38 -16.98 5.39
N GLY A 248 -28.68 -15.85 6.06
CA GLY A 248 -27.67 -14.99 6.66
C GLY A 248 -26.96 -15.70 7.82
N THR A 249 -25.76 -16.24 7.57
CA THR A 249 -24.98 -17.00 8.56
C THR A 249 -24.72 -16.19 9.83
N ASP A 250 -24.52 -14.87 9.71
CA ASP A 250 -24.34 -13.98 10.85
C ASP A 250 -25.54 -14.05 11.80
N LEU A 251 -26.78 -14.05 11.30
CA LEU A 251 -27.97 -14.14 12.16
C LEU A 251 -28.04 -15.45 12.94
N MET A 252 -27.51 -16.53 12.35
CA MET A 252 -27.51 -17.86 12.99
C MET A 252 -26.48 -17.97 14.12
N VAL A 253 -25.36 -17.24 14.02
CA VAL A 253 -24.29 -17.29 15.04
C VAL A 253 -24.28 -16.08 15.96
N ASN A 254 -24.93 -14.98 15.58
CA ASN A 254 -24.95 -13.73 16.32
C ASN A 254 -25.52 -13.93 17.72
N GLU A 255 -26.58 -14.71 17.91
CA GLU A 255 -27.13 -14.95 19.25
C GLU A 255 -26.08 -15.57 20.19
N VAL A 256 -25.25 -16.47 19.67
CA VAL A 256 -24.20 -17.15 20.45
C VAL A 256 -22.98 -16.24 20.62
N LEU A 257 -22.47 -15.66 19.53
CA LEU A 257 -21.28 -14.81 19.55
C LEU A 257 -21.52 -13.51 20.31
N ILE A 258 -22.67 -12.86 20.14
CA ILE A 258 -23.04 -11.66 20.91
C ILE A 258 -23.22 -11.99 22.39
N ARG A 259 -23.52 -13.22 22.81
CA ARG A 259 -23.53 -13.56 24.25
C ARG A 259 -22.16 -13.96 24.76
N PHE A 260 -21.35 -14.58 23.91
CA PHE A 260 -20.00 -15.02 24.25
C PHE A 260 -19.02 -13.84 24.34
N SER A 261 -19.02 -12.91 23.39
CA SER A 261 -18.08 -11.78 23.34
C SER A 261 -18.21 -10.76 24.49
N PRO A 262 -19.40 -10.40 25.01
CA PRO A 262 -19.54 -9.51 26.17
C PRO A 262 -18.90 -10.05 27.43
N ALA A 263 -18.84 -11.37 27.60
CA ALA A 263 -18.15 -11.99 28.73
C ALA A 263 -16.64 -11.66 28.76
N PHE A 264 -16.08 -11.21 27.63
CA PHE A 264 -14.67 -10.81 27.49
C PHE A 264 -14.48 -9.29 27.29
N LEU A 265 -15.52 -8.56 26.91
CA LEU A 265 -15.47 -7.09 26.80
C LEU A 265 -15.49 -6.39 28.17
N ASP A 266 -16.05 -7.04 29.20
CA ASP A 266 -16.10 -6.50 30.57
C ASP A 266 -14.75 -6.59 31.32
N GLN A 267 -13.70 -7.16 30.70
CA GLN A 267 -12.32 -7.07 31.19
C GLN A 267 -11.55 -5.86 30.62
N GLY A 268 -12.25 -4.93 29.97
CA GLY A 268 -11.69 -3.66 29.50
C GLY A 268 -11.30 -2.70 30.64
N ILE A 269 -10.23 -3.02 31.36
CA ILE A 269 -9.50 -2.01 32.14
C ILE A 269 -8.76 -1.11 31.15
N ALA A 270 -9.41 0.00 30.76
CA ALA A 270 -8.71 1.15 30.23
C ALA A 270 -8.05 1.90 31.40
N HIS A 271 -6.83 1.53 31.75
CA HIS A 271 -5.96 2.44 32.51
C HIS A 271 -5.43 3.48 31.53
N LEU A 272 -6.08 4.63 31.45
CA LEU A 272 -5.46 5.83 30.89
C LEU A 272 -4.55 6.46 31.96
N PRO A 273 -3.29 6.83 31.63
CA PRO A 273 -2.52 7.78 32.42
C PRO A 273 -3.05 9.22 32.28
#